data_AF-A0A7Y2KRL4-F1
#
_entry.id   AF-A0A7Y2KRL4-F1
#
_cell.length_a   1.000
_cell.length_b   1.000
_cell.length_c   1.000
_cell.angle_alpha   90.00
_cell.angle_beta   90.00
_cell.angle_gamma   90.00
#
_symmetry.space_group_name_H-M   'P 1'
#
loop_
_entity.id
_entity.type
_entity.pdbx_description
1 polymer ?
#
loop_
_entity_poly.entity_id
_entity_poly.type
_entity_poly.pdbx_seq_one_letter_code
_entity_poly.pdbx_strand_id
1 'polypeptide(L)'
;MNAFTHERDWRTPTATDWKRTGTRAIGDACYILLRVSGWMAMTLLATFGVAILFFLMLGDFTALGFFSQVANLGTRFVAADQARRAAFGDQLFVVWLVAFGIVAVTRVRLLGAIITSTKGPRHG
;
A
#
# COMPACT_ATOMS: atom_id res chain seq x y z
N MET A 1 16.44 -54.85 21.80
CA MET A 1 17.44 -54.00 22.49
C MET A 1 18.06 -53.07 21.45
N ASN A 2 17.93 -51.75 21.69
CA ASN A 2 18.74 -50.62 21.18
C ASN A 2 18.58 -50.25 19.68
N ALA A 3 18.47 -48.99 19.25
CA ALA A 3 18.67 -47.70 19.90
C ALA A 3 17.76 -46.63 19.25
N PHE A 4 16.89 -46.00 20.04
CA PHE A 4 16.29 -44.72 19.69
C PHE A 4 17.32 -43.63 20.00
N THR A 5 18.19 -43.30 19.05
CA THR A 5 18.98 -42.05 19.12
C THR A 5 18.07 -40.89 18.73
N HIS A 6 17.14 -40.57 19.62
CA HIS A 6 16.42 -39.31 19.57
C HIS A 6 17.35 -38.24 20.17
N GLU A 7 18.36 -37.84 19.40
CA GLU A 7 19.13 -36.63 19.68
C GLU A 7 18.22 -35.42 19.44
N ARG A 8 17.31 -35.19 20.40
CA ARG A 8 16.75 -33.87 20.64
C ARG A 8 17.89 -33.05 21.22
N ASP A 9 18.59 -32.36 20.34
CA ASP A 9 19.39 -31.18 20.68
C ASP A 9 18.51 -30.22 21.50
N TRP A 10 18.48 -30.39 22.82
CA TRP A 10 17.74 -29.53 23.76
C TRP A 10 18.44 -28.18 23.95
N ARG A 11 19.21 -27.73 22.93
CA ARG A 11 20.09 -26.57 22.94
C ARG A 11 19.39 -25.41 23.65
N THR A 12 19.84 -25.11 24.86
CA THR A 12 19.28 -24.01 25.65
C THR A 12 19.49 -22.73 24.87
N PRO A 13 18.44 -21.94 24.58
CA PRO A 13 18.58 -20.68 23.87
C PRO A 13 19.60 -19.82 24.61
N THR A 14 20.77 -19.62 24.01
CA THR A 14 21.81 -18.82 24.62
C THR A 14 21.39 -17.34 24.54
N ALA A 15 21.89 -16.49 25.43
CA ALA A 15 21.58 -15.05 25.41
C ALA A 15 21.84 -14.40 24.03
N THR A 16 22.78 -14.96 23.26
CA THR A 16 23.10 -14.58 21.88
C THR A 16 22.02 -14.94 20.86
N ASP A 17 21.23 -16.00 21.07
CA ASP A 17 20.16 -16.42 20.17
C ASP A 17 18.95 -15.47 20.23
N TRP A 18 18.66 -14.93 21.42
CA TRP A 18 17.64 -13.88 21.60
C TRP A 18 18.00 -12.60 20.88
N LYS A 19 19.27 -12.16 20.97
CA LYS A 19 19.75 -10.98 20.21
C LYS A 19 19.65 -11.20 18.70
N ARG A 20 20.06 -12.37 18.20
CA ARG A 20 19.95 -12.71 16.76
C ARG A 20 18.50 -12.76 16.29
N THR A 21 17.59 -13.29 17.10
CA THR A 21 16.16 -13.37 16.77
C THR A 21 15.54 -11.98 16.70
N GLY A 22 15.89 -11.08 17.63
CA GLY A 22 15.47 -9.68 17.61
C GLY A 22 15.97 -8.92 16.37
N THR A 23 17.27 -9.03 16.05
CA THR A 23 17.83 -8.39 14.84
C THR A 23 17.18 -8.90 13.55
N ARG A 24 16.86 -10.20 13.48
CA ARG A 24 16.13 -10.79 12.35
C ARG A 24 14.71 -10.26 12.23
N ALA A 25 13.97 -10.18 13.33
CA ALA A 25 12.61 -9.62 13.33
C ALA A 25 12.58 -8.15 12.89
N ILE A 26 13.59 -7.35 13.28
CA ILE A 26 13.73 -5.96 12.82
C ILE A 26 14.02 -5.91 11.32
N GLY A 27 14.91 -6.78 10.83
CA GLY A 27 15.20 -6.92 9.40
C GLY A 27 13.96 -7.26 8.57
N ASP A 28 13.18 -8.23 9.03
CA ASP A 28 11.94 -8.66 8.39
C ASP A 28 10.89 -7.53 8.40
N ALA A 29 10.73 -6.84 9.52
CA ALA A 29 9.82 -5.69 9.64
C ALA A 29 10.24 -4.56 8.68
N CYS A 30 11.53 -4.24 8.60
CA CYS A 30 12.06 -3.24 7.68
C CYS A 30 11.81 -3.61 6.21
N TYR A 31 12.05 -4.87 5.85
CA TYR A 31 11.75 -5.38 4.51
C TYR A 31 10.26 -5.26 4.17
N ILE A 32 9.37 -5.67 5.08
CA ILE A 32 7.92 -5.56 4.89
C ILE A 32 7.51 -4.10 4.74
N LEU A 33 7.98 -3.21 5.60
CA LEU A 33 7.65 -1.78 5.55
C LEU A 33 8.10 -1.13 4.25
N LEU A 34 9.34 -1.38 3.82
CA LEU A 34 9.87 -0.83 2.57
C LEU A 34 9.07 -1.33 1.36
N ARG A 35 8.67 -2.60 1.40
CA ARG A 35 7.96 -3.20 0.28
C ARG A 35 6.49 -2.78 0.23
N VAL A 36 5.84 -2.68 1.39
CA VAL A 36 4.48 -2.15 1.52
C VAL A 36 4.45 -0.67 1.12
N SER A 37 5.44 0.13 1.51
CA SER A 37 5.53 1.53 1.13
C SER A 37 5.74 1.70 -0.38
N GLY A 38 6.60 0.90 -1.01
CA GLY A 38 6.77 0.89 -2.46
C GLY A 38 5.49 0.51 -3.20
N TRP A 39 4.76 -0.50 -2.72
CA TRP A 39 3.46 -0.86 -3.28
C TRP A 39 2.41 0.25 -3.08
N MET A 40 2.36 0.86 -1.89
CA MET A 40 1.47 1.99 -1.59
C MET A 40 1.75 3.17 -2.51
N ALA A 41 3.01 3.57 -2.65
CA ALA A 41 3.41 4.70 -3.49
C ALA A 41 2.99 4.50 -4.95
N MET A 42 3.26 3.32 -5.53
CA MET A 42 2.88 3.02 -6.91
C MET A 42 1.35 2.93 -7.10
N THR A 43 0.64 2.45 -6.08
CA THR A 43 -0.84 2.37 -6.10
C THR A 43 -1.47 3.75 -5.99
N LEU A 44 -0.95 4.62 -5.11
CA LEU A 44 -1.36 6.02 -5.02
C LEU A 44 -1.07 6.78 -6.32
N LEU A 45 0.12 6.61 -6.90
CA LEU A 45 0.47 7.24 -8.17
C LEU A 45 -0.47 6.80 -9.30
N ALA A 46 -0.78 5.51 -9.38
CA ALA A 46 -1.75 5.01 -10.35
C ALA A 46 -3.16 5.57 -10.10
N THR A 47 -3.58 5.70 -8.84
CA THR A 47 -4.86 6.31 -8.46
C THR A 47 -4.93 7.78 -8.86
N PHE A 48 -3.86 8.55 -8.66
CA PHE A 48 -3.75 9.93 -9.16
C PHE A 48 -3.81 9.97 -10.69
N GLY A 49 -3.16 9.03 -11.37
CA GLY A 49 -3.24 8.88 -12.82
C GLY A 49 -4.68 8.67 -13.31
N VAL A 50 -5.46 7.81 -12.64
CA VAL A 50 -6.88 7.61 -12.96
C VAL A 50 -7.69 8.91 -12.80
N ALA A 51 -7.46 9.66 -11.71
CA ALA A 51 -8.13 10.94 -11.52
C ALA A 51 -7.75 11.94 -12.63
N ILE A 52 -6.47 12.04 -12.99
CA ILE A 52 -6.01 12.90 -14.10
C ILE A 52 -6.69 12.50 -15.41
N LEU A 53 -6.70 11.21 -15.74
CA LEU A 53 -7.34 10.69 -16.96
C LEU A 53 -8.85 10.96 -16.98
N PHE A 54 -9.52 10.89 -15.83
CA PHE A 54 -10.94 11.22 -15.70
C PHE A 54 -11.21 12.70 -16.05
N PHE A 55 -10.46 13.64 -15.46
CA PHE A 55 -10.61 15.07 -15.78
C PHE A 55 -10.21 15.37 -17.24
N LEU A 56 -9.20 14.68 -17.75
CA LEU A 56 -8.77 14.82 -19.14
C LEU A 56 -9.87 14.32 -20.10
N MET A 57 -10.53 13.21 -19.77
CA MET A 57 -11.68 12.69 -20.52
C MET A 57 -12.87 13.67 -20.48
N LEU A 58 -13.17 14.28 -19.34
CA LEU A 58 -14.20 15.35 -19.24
C LEU A 58 -13.81 16.62 -20.01
N GLY A 59 -12.52 16.80 -20.30
CA GLY A 59 -11.95 17.91 -21.04
C GLY A 59 -11.68 17.61 -22.52
N ASP A 60 -12.33 16.60 -23.10
CA ASP A 60 -12.15 16.16 -24.50
C ASP A 60 -10.68 15.81 -24.84
N PHE A 61 -9.96 15.27 -23.87
CA PHE A 61 -8.53 14.97 -23.94
C PHE A 61 -7.61 16.17 -24.24
N THR A 62 -8.09 17.38 -23.98
CA THR A 62 -7.30 18.62 -24.15
C THR A 62 -6.81 19.17 -22.81
N ALA A 63 -5.65 19.82 -22.82
CA ALA A 63 -5.14 20.51 -21.63
C ALA A 63 -6.09 21.62 -21.16
N LEU A 64 -6.65 22.40 -22.11
CA LEU A 64 -7.56 23.49 -21.79
C LEU A 64 -8.87 22.97 -21.18
N GLY A 65 -9.41 21.86 -21.69
CA GLY A 65 -10.56 21.17 -21.11
C GLY A 65 -10.27 20.59 -19.73
N PHE A 66 -9.11 19.97 -19.52
CA PHE A 66 -8.70 19.50 -18.19
C PHE A 66 -8.72 20.64 -17.15
N PHE A 67 -8.05 21.76 -17.47
CA PHE A 67 -7.98 22.90 -16.55
C PHE A 67 -9.34 23.59 -16.35
N SER A 68 -10.24 23.58 -17.34
CA SER A 68 -11.58 24.15 -17.18
C SER A 68 -12.42 23.34 -16.19
N GLN A 69 -12.32 22.00 -16.21
CA GLN A 69 -13.01 21.13 -15.26
C GLN A 69 -12.44 21.29 -13.84
N VAL A 70 -11.11 21.37 -13.70
CA VAL A 70 -10.46 21.66 -12.40
C VAL A 70 -10.86 23.02 -11.87
N ALA A 71 -10.92 24.05 -12.72
CA ALA A 71 -11.35 25.39 -12.34
C ALA A 71 -12.81 25.40 -11.87
N ASN A 72 -13.70 24.69 -12.55
CA ASN A 72 -15.11 24.57 -12.16
C ASN A 72 -15.24 24.00 -10.73
N LEU A 73 -14.52 22.92 -10.45
CA LEU A 73 -14.50 22.30 -9.12
C LEU A 73 -14.01 23.29 -8.05
N GLY A 74 -12.90 23.99 -8.33
CA GLY A 74 -12.31 24.98 -7.44
C GLY A 74 -13.26 26.16 -7.16
N THR A 75 -13.87 26.72 -8.20
CA THR A 75 -14.83 27.82 -8.05
C THR A 75 -16.04 27.41 -7.21
N ARG A 76 -16.57 26.20 -7.41
CA ARG A 76 -17.69 25.68 -6.61
C ARG A 76 -17.31 25.45 -5.15
N PHE A 77 -16.10 24.96 -4.89
CA PHE A 77 -15.60 24.77 -3.53
C PHE A 77 -15.40 26.10 -2.78
N VAL A 78 -14.79 27.10 -3.44
CA VAL A 78 -14.56 28.42 -2.84
C VAL A 78 -15.88 29.15 -2.60
N ALA A 79 -16.86 29.02 -3.49
CA ALA A 79 -18.18 29.64 -3.33
C ALA A 79 -19.05 29.00 -2.25
N ALA A 80 -18.73 27.78 -1.79
CA ALA A 80 -19.52 27.07 -0.78
C ALA A 80 -19.30 27.64 0.63
N ASP A 81 -20.33 27.57 1.48
CA ASP A 81 -20.21 27.85 2.92
C ASP A 81 -19.44 26.75 3.66
N GLN A 82 -19.08 27.00 4.92
CA GLN A 82 -18.21 26.12 5.70
C GLN A 82 -18.79 24.70 5.88
N ALA A 83 -20.10 24.56 6.07
CA ALA A 83 -20.73 23.25 6.25
C ALA A 83 -20.70 22.45 4.94
N ARG A 84 -20.95 23.11 3.80
CA ARG A 84 -20.87 22.48 2.47
C ARG A 84 -19.44 22.10 2.09
N ARG A 85 -18.43 22.91 2.47
CA ARG A 85 -17.02 22.57 2.25
C ARG A 85 -16.59 21.31 3.01
N ALA A 86 -17.06 21.15 4.25
CA ALA A 86 -16.80 19.94 5.04
C ALA A 86 -17.43 18.70 4.38
N ALA A 87 -18.71 18.78 4.01
CA ALA A 87 -19.40 17.69 3.32
C ALA A 87 -18.73 17.32 1.97
N PHE A 88 -18.26 18.32 1.23
CA PHE A 88 -17.49 18.09 0.01
C PHE A 88 -16.16 17.37 0.29
N GLY A 89 -15.47 17.72 1.38
CA GLY A 89 -14.27 17.02 1.84
C GLY A 89 -14.52 15.54 2.13
N ASP A 90 -15.61 15.23 2.83
CA ASP A 90 -16.02 13.85 3.12
C ASP A 90 -16.33 13.07 1.83
N GLN A 91 -17.07 13.70 0.90
CA GLN A 91 -17.38 13.09 -0.40
C GLN A 91 -16.10 12.81 -1.20
N LEU A 92 -15.17 13.77 -1.26
CA LEU A 92 -13.88 13.57 -1.90
C LEU A 92 -13.09 12.44 -1.26
N PHE A 93 -13.06 12.38 0.09
CA PHE A 93 -12.37 11.30 0.79
C PHE A 93 -12.93 9.93 0.41
N VAL A 94 -14.26 9.78 0.38
CA VAL A 94 -14.93 8.53 -0.03
C VAL A 94 -14.58 8.18 -1.48
N VAL A 95 -14.63 9.15 -2.41
CA VAL A 95 -14.28 8.92 -3.82
C VAL A 95 -12.82 8.48 -3.95
N TRP A 96 -11.88 9.12 -3.26
CA TRP A 96 -10.47 8.75 -3.25
C TRP A 96 -10.25 7.36 -2.65
N LEU A 97 -10.93 7.03 -1.55
CA LEU A 97 -10.84 5.72 -0.90
C LEU A 97 -11.34 4.61 -1.83
N VAL A 98 -12.47 4.82 -2.51
CA VAL A 98 -13.00 3.85 -3.48
C VAL A 98 -12.08 3.70 -4.68
N ALA A 99 -11.61 4.81 -5.26
CA ALA A 99 -10.69 4.78 -6.39
C ALA A 99 -9.38 4.05 -6.04
N PHE A 100 -8.80 4.38 -4.88
CA PHE A 100 -7.62 3.69 -4.35
C PHE A 100 -7.90 2.20 -4.13
N GLY A 101 -9.04 1.84 -3.54
CA GLY A 101 -9.44 0.46 -3.29
C GLY A 101 -9.53 -0.36 -4.58
N ILE A 102 -10.13 0.19 -5.64
CA ILE A 102 -10.22 -0.45 -6.96
C ILE A 102 -8.81 -0.70 -7.51
N VAL A 103 -7.95 0.33 -7.54
CA VAL A 103 -6.57 0.20 -8.05
C VAL A 103 -5.76 -0.78 -7.20
N ALA A 104 -5.91 -0.73 -5.87
CA ALA A 104 -5.25 -1.64 -4.92
C ALA A 104 -5.64 -3.10 -5.17
N VAL A 105 -6.92 -3.40 -5.39
CA VAL A 105 -7.40 -4.76 -5.70
C VAL A 105 -6.76 -5.29 -6.97
N THR A 106 -6.65 -4.49 -8.04
CA THR A 106 -5.95 -4.91 -9.26
C THR A 106 -4.47 -5.22 -9.03
N ARG A 107 -3.87 -4.64 -7.98
CA ARG A 107 -2.45 -4.78 -7.64
C ARG A 107 -2.19 -5.73 -6.46
N VAL A 108 -3.22 -6.35 -5.88
CA VAL A 108 -3.07 -7.19 -4.67
C VAL A 108 -2.26 -8.46 -4.94
N ARG A 109 -2.28 -8.97 -6.18
CA ARG A 109 -1.48 -10.14 -6.58
C ARG A 109 0.02 -9.86 -6.54
N LEU A 110 0.45 -8.62 -6.77
CA LEU A 110 1.85 -8.20 -6.64
C LEU A 110 2.31 -8.24 -5.18
N LEU A 111 1.41 -7.92 -4.22
CA LEU A 111 1.66 -8.08 -2.78
C LEU A 111 1.77 -9.55 -2.36
N GLY A 112 0.89 -10.40 -2.88
CA GLY A 112 0.91 -11.84 -2.58
C GLY A 112 2.27 -12.47 -2.89
N ALA A 113 2.84 -12.17 -4.06
CA ALA A 113 4.14 -12.69 -4.50
C ALA A 113 5.29 -12.35 -3.53
N ILE A 114 5.26 -11.15 -2.93
CA ILE A 114 6.26 -10.69 -1.95
C ILE A 114 6.20 -11.51 -0.66
N ILE A 115 4.99 -11.75 -0.16
CA ILE A 115 4.77 -12.46 1.10
C ILE A 115 5.11 -13.96 0.95
N THR A 116 4.94 -14.53 -0.23
CA THR A 116 5.40 -15.90 -0.53
C THR A 116 6.90 -16.00 -0.72
N SER A 117 7.57 -14.96 -1.23
CA SER A 117 9.02 -14.98 -1.45
C SER A 117 9.83 -15.04 -0.14
N THR A 118 9.31 -14.50 0.96
CA THR A 118 9.94 -14.63 2.29
C THR A 118 9.81 -16.03 2.90
N LYS A 119 9.01 -16.93 2.30
CA LYS A 119 8.87 -18.33 2.75
C LYS A 119 9.74 -19.34 1.97
N GLY A 120 10.65 -18.88 1.10
CA GLY A 120 11.57 -19.75 0.36
C GLY A 120 12.49 -20.61 1.27
N PRO A 121 12.93 -21.79 0.80
CA PRO A 121 13.34 -22.91 1.66
C PRO A 121 14.46 -22.53 2.62
N ARG A 122 14.26 -22.89 3.90
CA ARG A 122 15.36 -22.99 4.86
C ARG A 122 16.28 -24.10 4.38
N HIS A 123 17.28 -23.76 3.57
CA HIS A 123 18.42 -24.63 3.35
C HIS A 123 19.13 -24.75 4.70
N GLY A 124 18.97 -25.93 5.30
CA GLY A 124 19.69 -26.34 6.50
C GLY A 124 21.17 -26.54 6.24
#